data_AF-A0A6P8PHR0-F1
#
_entry.id   AF-A0A6P8PHR0-F1
#
_cell.length_a   1.000
_cell.length_b   1.000
_cell.length_c   1.000
_cell.angle_alpha   90.00
_cell.angle_beta   90.00
_cell.angle_gamma   90.00
#
_symmetry.space_group_name_H-M   'P 1'
#
loop_
_entity.id
_entity.type
_entity.pdbx_description
1 polymer ?
#
loop_
_entity_poly.entity_id
_entity_poly.type
_entity_poly.pdbx_seq_one_letter_code
_entity_poly.pdbx_strand_id
1 'polypeptide(L)'
;MCLENFSKYGLLVDPHQIVSNLLQDRYNFPALYLIIGLNLLVFPALYVENFKAKSYSAETLGSVLQYIHLALLIAVPGCTIYYVKSISPVGSLLTLLLSIVFFLKLYSYYEVNHWYRSKHPRTSRGAMKKLGIDLPSKLSKKSERGQKQVMYPFNLTVPDFCYFIVAPTLCYQLNFPRSKWIRKHFIFWRLFEMVFLAQLLLGLIQQWIVPIVQKSMKPINEVEHPLLMEYILKLAVPNHFIWLILFYSFFHCYLNLIAELLCFGDREFYLDWWNTNNLMDFWSSWNRPLHKWLIRHVYKPLMLHGYEKLQAQTVVVLVSAIIYEYLISVPLRMFQFWIFITVLVQVPLFWLVEKICGGNYVNCILWANGVLGTPLVVFLYFHDYYIEQTQSGPCWRLFF
;
A
#
# COMPACT_ATOMS: atom_id res chain seq x y z
N MET A 1 -24.49 6.54 23.45
CA MET A 1 -24.19 5.72 22.24
C MET A 1 -23.37 4.46 22.52
N CYS A 2 -22.09 4.51 22.96
CA CYS A 2 -21.31 3.28 23.22
C CYS A 2 -21.87 2.46 24.42
N LEU A 3 -22.17 3.13 25.55
CA LEU A 3 -22.83 2.53 26.72
C LEU A 3 -24.26 2.05 26.42
N GLU A 4 -25.01 2.76 25.57
CA GLU A 4 -26.35 2.33 25.13
C GLU A 4 -26.29 1.10 24.21
N ASN A 5 -25.33 1.03 23.28
CA ASN A 5 -25.14 -0.15 22.44
C ASN A 5 -24.74 -1.36 23.30
N PHE A 6 -23.83 -1.18 24.25
CA PHE A 6 -23.44 -2.24 25.18
C PHE A 6 -24.62 -2.70 26.05
N SER A 7 -25.42 -1.75 26.56
CA SER A 7 -26.62 -2.05 27.34
C SER A 7 -27.75 -2.69 26.53
N LYS A 8 -27.84 -2.41 25.22
CA LYS A 8 -28.95 -2.83 24.36
C LYS A 8 -28.67 -4.13 23.59
N TYR A 9 -27.42 -4.39 23.24
CA TYR A 9 -27.01 -5.54 22.43
C TYR A 9 -26.03 -6.47 23.14
N GLY A 10 -25.53 -6.12 24.33
CA GLY A 10 -24.51 -6.89 25.04
C GLY A 10 -23.13 -6.85 24.36
N LEU A 11 -22.25 -7.77 24.75
CA LEU A 11 -20.95 -7.96 24.11
C LEU A 11 -21.14 -8.79 22.82
N LEU A 12 -21.36 -8.10 21.71
CA LEU A 12 -21.37 -8.69 20.36
C LEU A 12 -19.93 -8.97 19.90
N VAL A 13 -19.28 -10.02 20.42
CA VAL A 13 -17.97 -10.45 19.92
C VAL A 13 -18.02 -11.95 19.64
N ASP A 14 -18.31 -12.31 18.39
CA ASP A 14 -18.08 -13.66 17.87
C ASP A 14 -16.89 -13.65 16.88
N PRO A 15 -15.66 -13.94 17.36
CA PRO A 15 -14.48 -13.96 16.51
C PRO A 15 -14.45 -15.18 15.58
N HIS A 16 -15.17 -16.26 15.91
CA HIS A 16 -15.22 -17.45 15.08
C HIS A 16 -16.08 -17.23 13.84
N GLN A 17 -17.25 -16.58 13.99
CA GLN A 17 -18.14 -16.28 12.86
C GLN A 17 -17.48 -15.36 11.82
N ILE A 18 -16.69 -14.37 12.26
CA ILE A 18 -15.96 -13.49 11.33
C ILE A 18 -14.86 -14.25 10.62
N VAL A 19 -14.01 -15.01 11.33
CA VAL A 19 -12.92 -15.77 10.70
C VAL A 19 -13.48 -16.84 9.76
N SER A 20 -14.57 -17.52 10.14
CA SER A 20 -15.24 -18.50 9.27
C SER A 20 -15.82 -17.85 8.03
N ASN A 21 -16.39 -16.65 8.14
CA ASN A 21 -17.00 -15.91 7.03
C ASN A 21 -15.97 -15.24 6.11
N LEU A 22 -14.85 -14.78 6.67
CA LEU A 22 -13.70 -14.20 5.96
C LEU A 22 -12.90 -15.27 5.22
N LEU A 23 -12.89 -16.50 5.75
CA LEU A 23 -12.41 -17.72 5.10
C LEU A 23 -13.49 -18.45 4.28
N GLN A 24 -14.73 -17.93 4.23
CA GLN A 24 -15.82 -18.52 3.44
C GLN A 24 -15.71 -18.14 1.96
N ASP A 25 -14.50 -18.11 1.42
CA ASP A 25 -14.28 -18.16 -0.02
C ASP A 25 -14.83 -19.53 -0.48
N ARG A 26 -15.98 -19.53 -1.15
CA ARG A 26 -16.68 -20.74 -1.61
C ARG A 26 -15.71 -21.77 -2.21
N TYR A 27 -15.54 -22.89 -1.50
CA TYR A 27 -14.86 -24.16 -1.84
C TYR A 27 -13.43 -24.12 -2.44
N ASN A 28 -12.92 -23.01 -2.96
CA ASN A 28 -11.70 -22.96 -3.78
C ASN A 28 -10.75 -21.76 -3.49
N PHE A 29 -10.91 -20.96 -2.43
CA PHE A 29 -9.95 -19.88 -2.04
C PHE A 29 -9.27 -19.12 -3.21
N PRO A 30 -10.02 -18.54 -4.16
CA PRO A 30 -9.46 -17.91 -5.36
C PRO A 30 -8.49 -16.76 -5.06
N ALA A 31 -8.70 -16.02 -3.96
CA ALA A 31 -7.77 -14.98 -3.51
C ALA A 31 -6.39 -15.58 -3.16
N LEU A 32 -6.36 -16.73 -2.49
CA LEU A 32 -5.11 -17.39 -2.12
C LEU A 32 -4.34 -17.84 -3.36
N TYR A 33 -5.02 -18.44 -4.34
CA TYR A 33 -4.38 -18.84 -5.60
C TYR A 33 -3.81 -17.64 -6.37
N LEU A 34 -4.53 -16.51 -6.39
CA LEU A 34 -4.03 -15.28 -6.99
C LEU A 34 -2.81 -14.73 -6.26
N ILE A 35 -2.82 -14.73 -4.92
CA ILE A 35 -1.67 -14.30 -4.11
C ILE A 35 -0.45 -15.20 -4.38
N ILE A 36 -0.63 -16.52 -4.43
CA ILE A 36 0.45 -17.47 -4.75
C ILE A 36 0.96 -17.20 -6.18
N GLY A 37 0.07 -17.06 -7.15
CA GLY A 37 0.41 -16.73 -8.53
C GLY A 37 1.17 -15.41 -8.65
N LEU A 38 0.76 -14.38 -7.92
CA LEU A 38 1.44 -13.08 -7.87
C LEU A 38 2.88 -13.21 -7.37
N ASN A 39 3.14 -14.03 -6.35
CA ASN A 39 4.51 -14.25 -5.87
C ASN A 39 5.41 -14.90 -6.95
N LEU A 40 4.85 -15.79 -7.78
CA LEU A 40 5.57 -16.38 -8.90
C LEU A 40 5.80 -15.37 -10.04
N LEU A 41 4.83 -14.49 -10.28
CA LEU A 41 4.92 -13.43 -11.29
C LEU A 41 6.00 -12.40 -10.98
N VAL A 42 6.63 -12.41 -9.81
CA VAL A 42 7.70 -11.46 -9.51
C VAL A 42 9.05 -11.88 -10.16
N PHE A 43 9.31 -13.17 -10.30
CA PHE A 43 10.60 -13.70 -10.79
C PHE A 43 10.99 -13.33 -12.24
N PRO A 44 10.06 -13.19 -13.22
CA PRO A 44 10.38 -12.68 -14.55
C PRO A 44 11.20 -11.38 -14.54
N ALA A 45 11.06 -10.54 -13.51
CA ALA A 45 11.86 -9.32 -13.41
C ALA A 45 13.36 -9.57 -13.31
N LEU A 46 13.77 -10.57 -12.53
CA LEU A 46 15.18 -10.95 -12.39
C LEU A 46 15.73 -11.50 -13.71
N TYR A 47 14.95 -12.30 -14.44
CA TYR A 47 15.36 -12.87 -15.72
C TYR A 47 15.46 -11.82 -16.82
N VAL A 48 14.49 -10.90 -16.91
CA VAL A 48 14.52 -9.77 -17.85
C VAL A 48 15.73 -8.87 -17.59
N GLU A 49 16.02 -8.55 -16.33
CA GLU A 49 17.19 -7.71 -16.02
C GLU A 49 18.51 -8.43 -16.30
N ASN A 50 18.62 -9.73 -15.99
CA ASN A 50 19.76 -10.55 -16.39
C ASN A 50 19.94 -10.63 -17.92
N PHE A 51 18.84 -10.64 -18.67
CA PHE A 51 18.87 -10.60 -20.13
C PHE A 51 19.39 -9.25 -20.64
N LYS A 52 18.87 -8.13 -20.11
CA LYS A 52 19.35 -6.77 -20.42
C LYS A 52 20.81 -6.56 -20.04
N ALA A 53 21.33 -7.25 -19.02
CA ALA A 53 22.73 -7.16 -18.62
C ALA A 53 23.70 -7.80 -19.65
N LYS A 54 23.26 -8.76 -20.48
CA LYS A 54 24.15 -9.56 -21.36
C LYS A 54 24.56 -8.87 -22.66
N SER A 55 23.68 -8.09 -23.31
CA SER A 55 23.94 -7.49 -24.63
C SER A 55 23.25 -6.13 -24.79
N TYR A 56 23.81 -5.26 -25.65
CA TYR A 56 23.17 -4.01 -26.08
C TYR A 56 21.92 -4.24 -26.95
N SER A 57 21.93 -5.26 -27.82
CA SER A 57 20.74 -5.61 -28.62
C SER A 57 19.55 -6.08 -27.78
N ALA A 58 19.81 -6.54 -26.55
CA ALA A 58 18.79 -6.97 -25.60
C ALA A 58 18.10 -5.80 -24.86
N GLU A 59 18.56 -4.56 -25.03
CA GLU A 59 18.04 -3.39 -24.32
C GLU A 59 16.62 -3.04 -24.74
N THR A 60 16.38 -2.95 -26.05
CA THR A 60 15.07 -2.61 -26.61
C THR A 60 14.06 -3.71 -26.29
N LEU A 61 14.38 -4.96 -26.62
CA LEU A 61 13.52 -6.11 -26.33
C LEU A 61 13.26 -6.26 -24.82
N GLY A 62 14.29 -6.14 -24.00
CA GLY A 62 14.17 -6.24 -22.55
C GLY A 62 13.35 -5.11 -21.92
N SER A 63 13.39 -3.89 -22.50
CA SER A 63 12.53 -2.80 -22.07
C SER A 63 11.07 -3.02 -22.45
N VAL A 64 10.79 -3.55 -23.64
CA VAL A 64 9.43 -3.95 -24.04
C VAL A 64 8.89 -5.03 -23.10
N LEU A 65 9.68 -6.08 -22.83
CA LEU A 65 9.31 -7.15 -21.90
C LEU A 65 9.07 -6.62 -20.47
N GLN A 66 9.86 -5.64 -20.02
CA GLN A 66 9.66 -4.97 -18.73
C GLN A 66 8.29 -4.27 -18.67
N TYR A 67 7.92 -3.47 -19.67
CA TYR A 67 6.64 -2.76 -19.66
C TYR A 67 5.45 -3.71 -19.75
N ILE A 68 5.55 -4.76 -20.58
CA ILE A 68 4.53 -5.82 -20.64
C ILE A 68 4.39 -6.49 -19.29
N HIS A 69 5.51 -6.85 -18.64
CA HIS A 69 5.50 -7.49 -17.34
C HIS A 69 4.85 -6.62 -16.26
N LEU A 70 5.21 -5.33 -16.20
CA LEU A 70 4.61 -4.38 -15.27
C LEU A 70 3.11 -4.17 -15.52
N ALA A 71 2.69 -4.12 -16.79
CA ALA A 71 1.27 -4.02 -17.14
C ALA A 71 0.49 -5.29 -16.71
N LEU A 72 1.04 -6.48 -16.94
CA LEU A 72 0.43 -7.75 -16.55
C LEU A 72 0.25 -7.86 -15.04
N LEU A 73 1.20 -7.35 -14.23
CA LEU A 73 1.11 -7.37 -12.76
C LEU A 73 -0.11 -6.65 -12.22
N ILE A 74 -0.60 -5.62 -12.91
CA ILE A 74 -1.81 -4.86 -12.53
C ILE A 74 -3.04 -5.41 -13.25
N ALA A 75 -2.94 -5.68 -14.54
CA ALA A 75 -4.09 -6.09 -15.36
C ALA A 75 -4.63 -7.48 -14.96
N VAL A 76 -3.75 -8.47 -14.71
CA VAL A 76 -4.18 -9.84 -14.44
C VAL A 76 -4.98 -9.96 -13.13
N PRO A 77 -4.49 -9.46 -11.97
CA PRO A 77 -5.28 -9.48 -10.73
C PRO A 77 -6.55 -8.63 -10.83
N GLY A 78 -6.46 -7.43 -11.42
CA GLY A 78 -7.61 -6.53 -11.59
C GLY A 78 -8.74 -7.16 -12.41
N CYS A 79 -8.40 -7.71 -13.59
CA CYS A 79 -9.38 -8.41 -14.43
C CYS A 79 -9.93 -9.65 -13.73
N THR A 80 -9.07 -10.46 -13.09
CA THR A 80 -9.53 -11.69 -12.43
C THR A 80 -10.51 -11.39 -11.29
N ILE A 81 -10.21 -10.39 -10.46
CA ILE A 81 -11.11 -9.95 -9.38
C ILE A 81 -12.44 -9.41 -9.92
N TYR A 82 -12.38 -8.68 -11.04
CA TYR A 82 -13.58 -8.15 -11.67
C TYR A 82 -14.49 -9.27 -12.21
N TYR A 83 -13.94 -10.24 -12.93
CA TYR A 83 -14.72 -11.32 -13.55
C TYR A 83 -15.08 -12.46 -12.60
N VAL A 84 -14.21 -12.82 -11.65
CA VAL A 84 -14.44 -13.93 -10.71
C VAL A 84 -15.29 -13.45 -9.54
N LYS A 85 -16.60 -13.63 -9.65
CA LYS A 85 -17.58 -13.20 -8.63
C LYS A 85 -17.48 -13.90 -7.28
N SER A 86 -16.74 -15.00 -7.18
CA SER A 86 -16.61 -15.79 -5.95
C SER A 86 -15.55 -15.27 -4.97
N ILE A 87 -14.72 -14.30 -5.35
CA ILE A 87 -13.69 -13.74 -4.46
C ILE A 87 -14.33 -12.80 -3.46
N SER A 88 -14.03 -12.96 -2.17
CA SER A 88 -14.42 -12.00 -1.15
C SER A 88 -13.84 -10.60 -1.39
N PRO A 89 -14.53 -9.51 -0.99
CA PRO A 89 -14.01 -8.14 -1.11
C PRO A 89 -12.70 -7.93 -0.35
N VAL A 90 -12.57 -8.54 0.84
CA VAL A 90 -11.35 -8.46 1.65
C VAL A 90 -10.19 -9.19 0.96
N GLY A 91 -10.41 -10.41 0.47
CA GLY A 91 -9.41 -11.15 -0.30
C GLY A 91 -8.99 -10.42 -1.58
N SER A 92 -9.96 -9.77 -2.25
CA SER A 92 -9.73 -8.92 -3.42
C SER A 92 -8.86 -7.70 -3.10
N LEU A 93 -9.18 -6.98 -2.02
CA LEU A 93 -8.41 -5.81 -1.56
C LEU A 93 -6.97 -6.20 -1.22
N LEU A 94 -6.76 -7.29 -0.47
CA LEU A 94 -5.42 -7.78 -0.11
C LEU A 94 -4.61 -8.19 -1.35
N THR A 95 -5.25 -8.85 -2.31
CA THR A 95 -4.61 -9.27 -3.57
C THR A 95 -4.18 -8.07 -4.40
N LEU A 96 -5.03 -7.04 -4.54
CA LEU A 96 -4.67 -5.81 -5.27
C LEU A 96 -3.61 -4.99 -4.54
N LEU A 97 -3.67 -4.91 -3.22
CA LEU A 97 -2.63 -4.25 -2.43
C LEU A 97 -1.27 -4.90 -2.68
N LEU A 98 -1.21 -6.24 -2.66
CA LEU A 98 0.01 -6.98 -2.95
C LEU A 98 0.48 -6.75 -4.40
N SER A 99 -0.43 -6.79 -5.37
CA SER A 99 -0.15 -6.51 -6.78
C SER A 99 0.49 -5.13 -6.98
N ILE A 100 -0.08 -4.08 -6.35
CA ILE A 100 0.46 -2.73 -6.42
C ILE A 100 1.82 -2.64 -5.74
N VAL A 101 2.00 -3.25 -4.57
CA VAL A 101 3.31 -3.29 -3.89
C VAL A 101 4.36 -3.94 -4.80
N PHE A 102 4.04 -5.06 -5.44
CA PHE A 102 4.94 -5.71 -6.40
C PHE A 102 5.22 -4.86 -7.62
N PHE A 103 4.20 -4.22 -8.20
CA PHE A 103 4.39 -3.27 -9.31
C PHE A 103 5.35 -2.14 -8.94
N LEU A 104 5.14 -1.47 -7.81
CA LEU A 104 5.99 -0.36 -7.35
C LEU A 104 7.43 -0.84 -7.10
N LYS A 105 7.60 -1.98 -6.43
CA LYS A 105 8.91 -2.58 -6.18
C LYS A 105 9.63 -2.93 -7.47
N LEU A 106 8.96 -3.61 -8.39
CA LEU A 106 9.56 -4.05 -9.64
C LEU A 106 9.88 -2.89 -10.57
N TYR A 107 9.03 -1.87 -10.62
CA TYR A 107 9.34 -0.62 -11.30
C TYR A 107 10.64 -0.01 -10.74
N SER A 108 10.75 0.08 -9.42
CA SER A 108 11.97 0.60 -8.77
C SER A 108 13.20 -0.28 -9.07
N TYR A 109 13.04 -1.60 -9.05
CA TYR A 109 14.11 -2.55 -9.37
C TYR A 109 14.64 -2.36 -10.79
N TYR A 110 13.76 -2.24 -11.78
CA TYR A 110 14.16 -2.02 -13.17
C TYR A 110 14.85 -0.66 -13.36
N GLU A 111 14.29 0.41 -12.82
CA GLU A 111 14.83 1.77 -12.97
C GLU A 111 16.22 1.91 -12.35
N VAL A 112 16.40 1.38 -11.14
CA VAL A 112 17.68 1.47 -10.44
C VAL A 112 18.74 0.65 -11.16
N ASN A 113 18.43 -0.57 -11.61
CA ASN A 113 19.38 -1.37 -12.38
C ASN A 113 19.71 -0.74 -13.74
N HIS A 114 18.72 -0.15 -14.42
CA HIS A 114 18.95 0.63 -15.64
C HIS A 114 19.92 1.79 -15.40
N TRP A 115 19.76 2.53 -14.29
CA TRP A 115 20.67 3.64 -13.92
C TRP A 115 22.11 3.16 -13.66
N TYR A 116 22.31 2.02 -12.98
CA TYR A 116 23.65 1.47 -12.78
C TYR A 116 24.28 0.98 -14.09
N ARG A 117 23.47 0.36 -14.95
CA ARG A 117 23.89 -0.14 -16.27
C ARG A 117 24.25 0.99 -17.24
N SER A 118 23.54 2.12 -17.22
CA SER A 118 23.84 3.27 -18.08
C SER A 118 25.13 3.99 -17.65
N LYS A 119 25.44 4.01 -16.36
CA LYS A 119 26.66 4.64 -15.81
C LYS A 119 27.93 3.78 -15.90
N HIS A 120 27.79 2.46 -15.90
CA HIS A 120 28.91 1.53 -16.05
C HIS A 120 28.74 0.80 -17.39
N PRO A 121 29.34 1.29 -18.50
CA PRO A 121 29.25 0.61 -19.78
C PRO A 121 29.68 -0.84 -19.61
N ARG A 122 28.80 -1.76 -20.07
CA ARG A 122 28.79 -3.19 -19.76
C ARG A 122 30.20 -3.79 -19.87
N THR A 123 30.92 -3.89 -18.76
CA THR A 123 32.09 -4.77 -18.66
C THR A 123 31.52 -6.18 -18.62
N SER A 124 31.41 -6.80 -19.79
CA SER A 124 30.87 -8.16 -19.86
C SER A 124 31.68 -9.04 -18.90
N ARG A 125 31.03 -9.93 -18.15
CA ARG A 125 31.72 -10.92 -17.28
C ARG A 125 32.83 -11.65 -18.05
N GLY A 126 32.64 -11.84 -19.37
CA GLY A 126 33.65 -12.40 -20.28
C GLY A 126 34.79 -11.46 -20.65
N ALA A 127 34.55 -10.15 -20.83
CA ALA A 127 35.60 -9.15 -21.06
C ALA A 127 36.47 -8.93 -19.81
N MET A 128 35.88 -8.83 -18.61
CA MET A 128 36.67 -8.76 -17.36
C MET A 128 37.55 -10.00 -17.16
N LYS A 129 37.05 -11.19 -17.52
CA LYS A 129 37.81 -12.44 -17.46
C LYS A 129 38.89 -12.53 -18.55
N LYS A 130 38.67 -11.93 -19.73
CA LYS A 130 39.64 -11.86 -20.86
C LYS A 130 40.72 -10.79 -20.67
N LEU A 131 40.44 -9.71 -19.93
CA LEU A 131 41.37 -8.61 -19.67
C LEU A 131 42.44 -8.92 -18.61
N GLY A 132 42.50 -10.15 -18.07
CA GLY A 132 43.47 -10.50 -17.03
C GLY A 132 43.30 -9.72 -15.73
N ILE A 133 42.20 -8.97 -15.58
CA ILE A 133 41.78 -8.42 -14.31
C ILE A 133 41.36 -9.65 -13.50
N ASP A 134 42.25 -10.12 -12.62
CA ASP A 134 41.94 -11.11 -11.61
C ASP A 134 40.55 -10.81 -11.09
N LEU A 135 39.61 -11.73 -11.31
CA LEU A 135 38.22 -11.60 -10.89
C LEU A 135 38.29 -11.21 -9.41
N PRO A 136 38.01 -9.96 -9.03
CA PRO A 136 38.24 -9.59 -7.66
C PRO A 136 37.03 -10.17 -6.94
N SER A 137 37.23 -11.37 -6.40
CA SER A 137 36.59 -11.85 -5.17
C SER A 137 36.69 -10.81 -4.02
N LYS A 138 37.37 -9.68 -4.26
CA LYS A 138 37.69 -8.56 -3.37
C LYS A 138 37.43 -7.17 -3.95
N LEU A 139 36.48 -6.96 -4.90
CA LEU A 139 35.87 -5.63 -5.08
C LEU A 139 34.73 -5.41 -4.05
N SER A 140 34.79 -6.07 -2.90
CA SER A 140 34.15 -5.52 -1.72
C SER A 140 34.95 -4.28 -1.32
N LYS A 141 34.53 -3.09 -1.76
CA LYS A 141 34.82 -1.91 -0.95
C LYS A 141 34.21 -2.23 0.42
N LYS A 142 35.06 -2.51 1.41
CA LYS A 142 34.62 -2.49 2.80
C LYS A 142 34.07 -1.09 2.99
N SER A 143 32.77 -0.98 3.27
CA SER A 143 32.22 0.26 3.82
C SER A 143 33.08 0.66 5.03
N GLU A 144 33.11 1.94 5.41
CA GLU A 144 33.69 2.40 6.68
C GLU A 144 33.22 1.58 7.90
N ARG A 145 32.09 0.86 7.77
CA ARG A 145 31.52 -0.07 8.77
C ARG A 145 31.86 -1.55 8.57
N GLY A 146 32.81 -1.90 7.70
CA GLY A 146 33.28 -3.28 7.48
C GLY A 146 32.34 -4.20 6.67
N GLN A 147 31.22 -3.69 6.14
CA GLN A 147 30.26 -4.47 5.36
C GLN A 147 30.70 -4.64 3.90
N LYS A 148 30.51 -5.84 3.34
CA LYS A 148 30.74 -6.14 1.92
C LYS A 148 29.69 -5.41 1.08
N GLN A 149 30.11 -4.51 0.20
CA GLN A 149 29.22 -3.84 -0.75
C GLN A 149 29.05 -4.65 -2.02
N VAL A 150 27.81 -4.93 -2.39
CA VAL A 150 27.43 -5.54 -3.67
C VAL A 150 27.43 -4.46 -4.76
N MET A 151 28.01 -4.79 -5.91
CA MET A 151 28.12 -3.92 -7.09
C MET A 151 27.35 -4.52 -8.26
N TYR A 152 26.84 -3.69 -9.16
CA TYR A 152 26.28 -4.17 -10.43
C TYR A 152 27.39 -4.78 -11.31
N PRO A 153 27.19 -5.92 -11.99
CA PRO A 153 25.96 -6.72 -12.12
C PRO A 153 25.87 -7.90 -11.13
N PHE A 154 26.65 -7.90 -10.06
CA PHE A 154 26.68 -8.98 -9.06
C PHE A 154 25.48 -8.98 -8.12
N ASN A 155 24.65 -7.94 -8.12
CA ASN A 155 23.39 -7.87 -7.39
C ASN A 155 22.25 -8.70 -8.02
N LEU A 156 22.43 -9.19 -9.25
CA LEU A 156 21.41 -9.94 -9.99
C LEU A 156 21.35 -11.41 -9.54
N THR A 157 21.20 -11.63 -8.24
CA THR A 157 21.09 -12.95 -7.62
C THR A 157 19.67 -13.19 -7.10
N VAL A 158 19.23 -14.44 -7.07
CA VAL A 158 17.91 -14.82 -6.52
C VAL A 158 17.78 -14.41 -5.04
N PRO A 159 18.78 -14.63 -4.16
CA PRO A 159 18.66 -14.24 -2.75
C PRO A 159 18.52 -12.73 -2.54
N ASP A 160 19.32 -11.90 -3.24
CA ASP A 160 19.24 -10.44 -3.10
C ASP A 160 17.91 -9.90 -3.63
N PHE A 161 17.42 -10.50 -4.71
CA PHE A 161 16.13 -10.19 -5.29
C PHE A 161 14.98 -10.56 -4.34
N CYS A 162 14.91 -11.80 -3.88
CA CYS A 162 13.91 -12.26 -2.91
C CYS A 162 13.93 -11.42 -1.62
N TYR A 163 15.12 -11.05 -1.15
CA TYR A 163 15.26 -10.15 -0.02
C TYR A 163 14.53 -8.82 -0.23
N PHE A 164 14.73 -8.17 -1.39
CA PHE A 164 14.06 -6.91 -1.71
C PHE A 164 12.54 -7.05 -1.84
N ILE A 165 12.07 -8.15 -2.43
CA ILE A 165 10.64 -8.41 -2.59
C ILE A 165 9.91 -8.53 -1.25
N VAL A 166 10.56 -9.04 -0.20
CA VAL A 166 9.98 -9.11 1.15
C VAL A 166 10.30 -7.86 2.00
N ALA A 167 11.40 -7.15 1.73
CA ALA A 167 11.81 -5.97 2.51
C ALA A 167 10.69 -4.90 2.59
N PRO A 168 10.47 -4.25 3.75
CA PRO A 168 9.38 -3.27 3.92
C PRO A 168 9.72 -1.90 3.32
N THR A 169 10.18 -1.88 2.07
CA THR A 169 10.49 -0.68 1.29
C THR A 169 10.07 -0.86 -0.16
N LEU A 170 9.63 0.22 -0.80
CA LEU A 170 9.25 0.22 -2.22
C LEU A 170 10.42 0.61 -3.13
N CYS A 171 11.48 1.21 -2.57
CA CYS A 171 12.62 1.72 -3.30
C CYS A 171 13.77 0.71 -3.31
N TYR A 172 14.12 0.17 -4.48
CA TYR A 172 15.28 -0.71 -4.63
C TYR A 172 16.59 0.03 -4.38
N GLN A 173 17.52 -0.65 -3.72
CA GLN A 173 18.91 -0.24 -3.51
C GLN A 173 19.77 -1.50 -3.54
N LEU A 174 21.03 -1.39 -4.00
CA LEU A 174 21.94 -2.53 -4.05
C LEU A 174 22.32 -3.01 -2.64
N ASN A 175 22.50 -2.06 -1.71
CA ASN A 175 22.98 -2.33 -0.36
C ASN A 175 22.04 -1.68 0.64
N PHE A 176 21.18 -2.48 1.27
CA PHE A 176 20.29 -2.01 2.32
C PHE A 176 21.02 -1.98 3.67
N PRO A 177 20.75 -0.98 4.54
CA PRO A 177 21.27 -0.98 5.90
C PRO A 177 20.72 -2.20 6.66
N ARG A 178 21.60 -2.94 7.35
CA ARG A 178 21.25 -4.15 8.10
C ARG A 178 21.45 -3.97 9.60
N SER A 179 20.50 -4.50 10.36
CA SER A 179 20.63 -4.73 11.81
C SER A 179 21.58 -5.90 12.07
N LYS A 180 22.31 -5.87 13.20
CA LYS A 180 23.31 -6.89 13.53
C LYS A 180 22.71 -8.22 14.01
N TRP A 181 21.58 -8.17 14.72
CA TRP A 181 20.89 -9.34 15.27
C TRP A 181 19.39 -9.10 15.37
N ILE A 182 18.64 -10.20 15.45
CA ILE A 182 17.19 -10.20 15.63
C ILE A 182 16.85 -10.10 17.12
N ARG A 183 16.08 -9.09 17.50
CA ARG A 183 15.60 -8.85 18.86
C ARG A 183 14.28 -9.58 19.10
N LYS A 184 14.37 -10.80 19.64
CA LYS A 184 13.20 -11.68 19.89
C LYS A 184 12.12 -11.01 20.77
N HIS A 185 12.53 -10.28 21.80
CA HIS A 185 11.62 -9.55 22.68
C HIS A 185 10.80 -8.49 21.91
N PHE A 186 11.44 -7.78 20.98
CA PHE A 186 10.76 -6.82 20.12
C PHE A 186 9.71 -7.51 19.24
N ILE A 187 10.06 -8.65 18.62
CA ILE A 187 9.13 -9.46 17.80
C ILE A 187 7.91 -9.88 18.62
N PHE A 188 8.12 -10.40 19.83
CA PHE A 188 7.03 -10.85 20.70
C PHE A 188 6.02 -9.72 20.98
N TRP A 189 6.50 -8.54 21.38
CA TRP A 189 5.63 -7.40 21.63
C TRP A 189 4.91 -6.90 20.38
N ARG A 190 5.60 -6.89 19.23
CA ARG A 190 4.95 -6.53 17.95
C ARG A 190 3.82 -7.49 17.59
N LEU A 191 4.04 -8.80 17.76
CA LEU A 191 3.00 -9.81 17.52
C LEU A 191 1.83 -9.66 18.50
N PHE A 192 2.12 -9.45 19.79
CA PHE A 192 1.08 -9.23 20.80
C PHE A 192 0.23 -7.99 20.48
N GLU A 193 0.86 -6.87 20.13
CA GLU A 193 0.16 -5.65 19.71
C GLU A 193 -0.72 -5.89 18.48
N MET A 194 -0.24 -6.62 17.47
CA MET A 194 -1.05 -6.94 16.29
C MET A 194 -2.30 -7.75 16.66
N VAL A 195 -2.18 -8.76 17.52
CA VAL A 195 -3.33 -9.57 17.98
C VAL A 195 -4.30 -8.71 18.77
N PHE A 196 -3.81 -7.90 19.70
CA PHE A 196 -4.63 -6.99 20.49
C PHE A 196 -5.38 -5.98 19.61
N LEU A 197 -4.70 -5.33 18.68
CA LEU A 197 -5.29 -4.34 17.78
C LEU A 197 -6.28 -4.97 16.80
N ALA A 198 -6.04 -6.20 16.35
CA ALA A 198 -7.00 -6.94 15.54
C ALA A 198 -8.29 -7.22 16.32
N GLN A 199 -8.20 -7.65 17.58
CA GLN A 199 -9.37 -7.84 18.44
C GLN A 199 -10.10 -6.52 18.73
N LEU A 200 -9.35 -5.44 19.00
CA LEU A 200 -9.91 -4.11 19.20
C LEU A 200 -10.67 -3.62 17.95
N LEU A 201 -10.09 -3.83 16.76
CA LEU A 201 -10.71 -3.48 15.48
C LEU A 201 -12.01 -4.25 15.26
N LEU A 202 -12.01 -5.55 15.51
CA LEU A 202 -13.22 -6.39 15.40
C LEU A 202 -14.31 -5.91 16.37
N GLY A 203 -13.95 -5.64 17.63
CA GLY A 203 -14.88 -5.11 18.62
C GLY A 203 -15.50 -3.77 18.21
N LEU A 204 -14.70 -2.83 17.68
CA LEU A 204 -15.20 -1.53 17.21
C LEU A 204 -16.16 -1.66 16.03
N ILE A 205 -15.85 -2.56 15.09
CA ILE A 205 -16.74 -2.82 13.94
C ILE A 205 -18.06 -3.40 14.47
N GLN A 206 -18.03 -4.49 15.24
CA GLN A 206 -19.23 -5.20 15.70
C GLN A 206 -20.10 -4.35 16.65
N GLN A 207 -19.49 -3.64 17.59
CA GLN A 207 -20.25 -2.91 18.61
C GLN A 207 -20.70 -1.52 18.14
N TRP A 208 -19.98 -0.90 17.20
CA TRP A 208 -20.21 0.49 16.83
C TRP A 208 -20.68 0.68 15.40
N ILE A 209 -19.97 0.14 14.40
CA ILE A 209 -20.32 0.35 12.98
C ILE A 209 -21.58 -0.43 12.62
N VAL A 210 -21.61 -1.72 12.96
CA VAL A 210 -22.65 -2.65 12.52
C VAL A 210 -24.06 -2.21 12.92
N PRO A 211 -24.33 -1.85 14.19
CA PRO A 211 -25.68 -1.46 14.60
C PRO A 211 -26.15 -0.15 13.95
N ILE A 212 -25.21 0.72 13.54
CA ILE A 212 -25.53 1.97 12.86
C ILE A 212 -25.88 1.70 11.40
N VAL A 213 -25.07 0.87 10.71
CA VAL A 213 -25.31 0.48 9.31
C VAL A 213 -26.62 -0.31 9.17
N GLN A 214 -26.91 -1.24 10.07
CA GLN A 214 -28.18 -2.00 10.06
C GLN A 214 -29.41 -1.11 10.29
N LYS A 215 -29.27 0.05 10.96
CA LYS A 215 -30.37 1.01 11.12
C LYS A 215 -30.55 1.91 9.90
N SER A 216 -29.51 2.09 9.09
CA SER A 216 -29.52 2.94 7.90
C SER A 216 -29.75 2.17 6.59
N MET A 217 -30.46 1.03 6.62
CA MET A 217 -30.70 0.09 5.50
C MET A 217 -31.41 0.67 4.25
N LYS A 218 -31.55 1.99 4.12
CA LYS A 218 -31.99 2.64 2.89
C LYS A 218 -30.76 3.05 2.07
N PRO A 219 -30.73 2.77 0.76
CA PRO A 219 -29.66 3.24 -0.13
C PRO A 219 -29.48 4.76 -0.01
N ILE A 220 -28.24 5.25 -0.08
CA ILE A 220 -27.93 6.69 0.07
C ILE A 220 -28.76 7.55 -0.90
N ASN A 221 -29.05 7.03 -2.09
CA ASN A 221 -29.85 7.71 -3.13
C ASN A 221 -31.34 7.88 -2.77
N GLU A 222 -31.85 7.15 -1.78
CA GLU A 222 -33.25 7.16 -1.36
C GLU A 222 -33.46 7.81 0.02
N VAL A 223 -32.39 8.31 0.66
CA VAL A 223 -32.43 8.92 1.99
C VAL A 223 -32.56 10.44 1.87
N GLU A 224 -33.46 11.02 2.66
CA GLU A 224 -33.56 12.48 2.80
C GLU A 224 -32.22 13.08 3.27
N HIS A 225 -31.74 14.11 2.60
CA HIS A 225 -30.46 14.77 2.86
C HIS A 225 -30.14 15.05 4.36
N PRO A 226 -31.06 15.55 5.21
CA PRO A 226 -30.75 15.78 6.62
C PRO A 226 -30.50 14.49 7.41
N LEU A 227 -31.20 13.41 7.10
CA LEU A 227 -31.03 12.11 7.76
C LEU A 227 -29.72 11.45 7.34
N LEU A 228 -29.31 11.62 6.07
CA LEU A 228 -28.01 11.16 5.57
C LEU A 228 -26.86 11.85 6.32
N MET A 229 -26.94 13.17 6.51
CA MET A 229 -25.93 13.94 7.23
C MET A 229 -25.79 13.48 8.70
N GLU A 230 -26.92 13.18 9.36
CA GLU A 230 -26.92 12.63 10.72
C GLU A 230 -26.18 11.28 10.79
N TYR A 231 -26.44 10.37 9.84
CA TYR A 231 -25.75 9.07 9.80
C TYR A 231 -24.26 9.20 9.52
N ILE A 232 -23.89 10.03 8.56
CA ILE A 232 -22.49 10.31 8.22
C ILE A 232 -21.73 10.82 9.45
N LEU A 233 -22.29 11.78 10.18
CA LEU A 233 -21.68 12.32 11.40
C LEU A 233 -21.54 11.27 12.51
N LYS A 234 -22.55 10.41 12.69
CA LYS A 234 -22.49 9.31 13.67
C LYS A 234 -21.41 8.27 13.32
N LEU A 235 -21.14 8.07 12.03
CA LEU A 235 -20.16 7.09 11.54
C LEU A 235 -18.75 7.65 11.42
N ALA A 236 -18.59 8.97 11.29
CA ALA A 236 -17.29 9.62 11.09
C ALA A 236 -16.30 9.32 12.23
N VAL A 237 -16.75 9.38 13.49
CA VAL A 237 -15.91 9.12 14.67
C VAL A 237 -15.42 7.66 14.75
N PRO A 238 -16.29 6.63 14.75
CA PRO A 238 -15.84 5.25 14.78
C PRO A 238 -14.99 4.87 13.57
N ASN A 239 -15.32 5.41 12.38
CA ASN A 239 -14.50 5.24 11.18
C ASN A 239 -13.08 5.81 11.38
N HIS A 240 -12.96 7.02 11.93
CA HIS A 240 -11.66 7.62 12.19
C HIS A 240 -10.80 6.76 13.15
N PHE A 241 -11.38 6.24 14.23
CA PHE A 241 -10.67 5.33 15.14
C PHE A 241 -10.19 4.05 14.44
N ILE A 242 -11.03 3.46 13.58
CA ILE A 242 -10.66 2.29 12.77
C ILE A 242 -9.43 2.60 11.91
N TRP A 243 -9.41 3.76 11.23
CA TRP A 243 -8.28 4.17 10.40
C TRP A 243 -6.99 4.41 11.20
N LEU A 244 -7.07 4.98 12.40
CA LEU A 244 -5.91 5.15 13.29
C LEU A 244 -5.36 3.80 13.76
N ILE A 245 -6.24 2.86 14.11
CA ILE A 245 -5.84 1.50 14.52
C ILE A 245 -5.21 0.75 13.36
N LEU A 246 -5.80 0.84 12.16
CA LEU A 246 -5.25 0.25 10.94
C LEU A 246 -3.88 0.85 10.60
N PHE A 247 -3.71 2.16 10.73
CA PHE A 247 -2.44 2.83 10.55
C PHE A 247 -1.36 2.27 11.47
N TYR A 248 -1.62 2.26 12.79
CA TYR A 248 -0.65 1.78 13.76
C TYR A 248 -0.39 0.26 13.60
N SER A 249 -1.42 -0.54 13.36
CA SER A 249 -1.29 -1.99 13.13
C SER A 249 -0.41 -2.29 11.91
N PHE A 250 -0.62 -1.58 10.80
CA PHE A 250 0.13 -1.81 9.56
C PHE A 250 1.52 -1.16 9.58
N PHE A 251 1.60 0.17 9.69
CA PHE A 251 2.86 0.90 9.55
C PHE A 251 3.79 0.72 10.74
N HIS A 252 3.24 0.65 11.96
CA HIS A 252 4.05 0.51 13.15
C HIS A 252 4.29 -0.95 13.53
N CYS A 253 3.27 -1.80 13.58
CA CYS A 253 3.48 -3.18 14.03
C CYS A 253 3.96 -4.11 12.91
N TYR A 254 3.20 -4.22 11.82
CA TYR A 254 3.50 -5.17 10.74
C TYR A 254 4.82 -4.84 10.02
N LEU A 255 5.04 -3.60 9.57
CA LEU A 255 6.27 -3.26 8.86
C LEU A 255 7.52 -3.41 9.75
N ASN A 256 7.45 -3.05 11.04
CA ASN A 256 8.58 -3.26 11.96
C ASN A 256 8.82 -4.73 12.27
N LEU A 257 7.78 -5.56 12.33
CA LEU A 257 7.91 -7.00 12.48
C LEU A 257 8.67 -7.59 11.29
N ILE A 258 8.24 -7.27 10.06
CA ILE A 258 8.92 -7.71 8.84
C ILE A 258 10.35 -7.16 8.79
N ALA A 259 10.57 -5.90 9.16
CA ALA A 259 11.89 -5.30 9.22
C ALA A 259 12.83 -6.03 10.20
N GLU A 260 12.34 -6.38 11.39
CA GLU A 260 13.12 -7.11 12.39
C GLU A 260 13.45 -8.54 11.91
N LEU A 261 12.48 -9.26 11.34
CA LEU A 261 12.68 -10.60 10.79
C LEU A 261 13.71 -10.64 9.66
N LEU A 262 13.75 -9.58 8.85
CA LEU A 262 14.69 -9.43 7.73
C LEU A 262 16.03 -8.76 8.12
N CYS A 263 16.21 -8.39 9.39
CA CYS A 263 17.31 -7.55 9.85
C CYS A 263 17.44 -6.25 9.03
N PHE A 264 16.34 -5.67 8.57
CA PHE A 264 16.29 -4.40 7.86
C PHE A 264 16.49 -3.23 8.84
N GLY A 265 17.46 -2.36 8.54
CA GLY A 265 17.90 -1.28 9.41
C GLY A 265 17.15 0.04 9.21
N ASP A 266 16.58 0.28 8.02
CA ASP A 266 15.81 1.50 7.74
C ASP A 266 14.35 1.30 8.17
N ARG A 267 13.97 1.83 9.32
CA ARG A 267 12.63 1.60 9.93
C ARG A 267 11.76 2.85 9.95
N GLU A 268 12.11 3.82 9.13
CA GLU A 268 11.41 5.08 9.04
C GLU A 268 10.24 4.97 8.06
N PHE A 269 9.21 4.23 8.48
CA PHE A 269 7.99 4.00 7.69
C PHE A 269 7.00 5.15 7.73
N TYR A 270 7.05 5.95 8.79
CA TYR A 270 6.27 7.18 8.97
C TYR A 270 7.05 8.15 9.86
N LEU A 271 6.65 9.42 9.87
CA LEU A 271 7.12 10.47 10.79
C LEU A 271 5.94 11.03 11.58
N ASP A 272 6.15 12.07 12.40
CA ASP A 272 5.14 12.69 13.28
C ASP A 272 4.06 13.47 12.51
N TRP A 273 3.33 12.77 11.63
CA TRP A 273 2.31 13.32 10.73
C TRP A 273 1.13 13.96 11.48
N TRP A 274 0.91 13.58 12.74
CA TRP A 274 -0.15 14.11 13.59
C TRP A 274 0.14 15.53 14.11
N ASN A 275 1.38 16.00 14.02
CA ASN A 275 1.80 17.31 14.50
C ASN A 275 2.31 18.22 13.36
N THR A 276 1.83 18.00 12.14
CA THR A 276 2.23 18.79 10.98
C THR A 276 1.35 20.02 10.81
N ASN A 277 1.97 21.16 10.56
CA ASN A 277 1.28 22.43 10.26
C ASN A 277 1.16 22.68 8.74
N ASN A 278 1.56 21.72 7.90
CA ASN A 278 1.52 21.81 6.45
C ASN A 278 0.99 20.49 5.87
N LEU A 279 0.13 20.59 4.84
CA LEU A 279 -0.40 19.43 4.13
C LEU A 279 0.71 18.62 3.44
N MET A 280 1.69 19.30 2.83
CA MET A 280 2.78 18.61 2.14
C MET A 280 3.60 17.78 3.14
N ASP A 281 3.79 18.31 4.35
CA ASP A 281 4.46 17.59 5.42
C ASP A 281 3.64 16.38 5.86
N PHE A 282 2.32 16.51 6.02
CA PHE A 282 1.42 15.38 6.31
C PHE A 282 1.53 14.25 5.27
N TRP A 283 1.36 14.55 3.98
CA TRP A 283 1.44 13.53 2.92
C TRP A 283 2.83 12.91 2.81
N SER A 284 3.88 13.66 3.16
CA SER A 284 5.26 13.16 3.17
C SER A 284 5.59 12.28 4.37
N SER A 285 4.86 12.44 5.49
CA SER A 285 5.16 11.83 6.77
C SER A 285 4.30 10.61 7.08
N TRP A 286 3.05 10.55 6.61
CA TRP A 286 2.13 9.43 6.86
C TRP A 286 2.62 8.10 6.28
N ASN A 287 2.96 8.04 4.98
CA ASN A 287 3.42 6.83 4.30
C ASN A 287 4.75 7.10 3.60
N ARG A 288 5.83 7.05 4.38
CA ARG A 288 7.19 7.34 3.88
C ARG A 288 7.61 6.41 2.73
N PRO A 289 7.34 5.08 2.75
CA PRO A 289 7.71 4.21 1.63
C PRO A 289 7.11 4.65 0.29
N LEU A 290 5.82 4.95 0.26
CA LEU A 290 5.15 5.42 -0.96
C LEU A 290 5.62 6.81 -1.36
N HIS A 291 5.74 7.72 -0.39
CA HIS A 291 6.22 9.08 -0.65
C HIS A 291 7.64 9.10 -1.23
N LYS A 292 8.57 8.35 -0.64
CA LYS A 292 9.95 8.20 -1.15
C LYS A 292 9.95 7.62 -2.56
N TRP A 293 9.06 6.68 -2.87
CA TRP A 293 8.92 6.10 -4.20
C TRP A 293 8.43 7.13 -5.22
N LEU A 294 7.34 7.85 -4.91
CA LEU A 294 6.77 8.90 -5.77
C LEU A 294 7.78 10.00 -6.06
N ILE A 295 8.52 10.45 -5.04
CA ILE A 295 9.58 11.44 -5.24
C ILE A 295 10.66 10.91 -6.17
N ARG A 296 11.14 9.69 -5.94
CA ARG A 296 12.29 9.14 -6.66
C ARG A 296 11.97 8.77 -8.10
N HIS A 297 10.79 8.22 -8.36
CA HIS A 297 10.44 7.57 -9.61
C HIS A 297 9.45 8.38 -10.46
N VAL A 298 8.77 9.38 -9.89
CA VAL A 298 7.83 10.24 -10.64
C VAL A 298 8.32 11.69 -10.60
N TYR A 299 8.40 12.29 -9.42
CA TYR A 299 8.70 13.72 -9.28
C TYR A 299 10.10 14.10 -9.80
N LYS A 300 11.17 13.45 -9.31
CA LYS A 300 12.54 13.78 -9.71
C LYS A 300 12.79 13.59 -11.20
N PRO A 301 12.37 12.48 -11.84
CA PRO A 301 12.46 12.34 -13.29
C PRO A 301 11.75 13.47 -14.05
N LEU A 302 10.52 13.86 -13.66
CA LEU A 302 9.82 14.98 -14.30
C LEU A 302 10.59 16.30 -14.15
N MET A 303 11.10 16.60 -12.96
CA MET A 303 11.93 17.79 -12.74
C MET A 303 13.21 17.78 -13.60
N LEU A 304 13.84 16.62 -13.78
CA LEU A 304 15.04 16.47 -14.62
C LEU A 304 14.75 16.63 -16.13
N HIS A 305 13.52 16.34 -16.57
CA HIS A 305 13.07 16.57 -17.95
C HIS A 305 12.62 18.02 -18.20
N GLY A 306 12.71 18.91 -17.20
CA GLY A 306 12.39 20.33 -17.35
C GLY A 306 10.93 20.70 -17.13
N TYR A 307 10.10 19.81 -16.57
CA TYR A 307 8.73 20.15 -16.18
C TYR A 307 8.72 21.13 -14.99
N GLU A 308 7.68 21.96 -14.92
CA GLU A 308 7.51 22.88 -13.79
C GLU A 308 7.13 22.13 -12.50
N LYS A 309 7.46 22.73 -11.35
CA LYS A 309 7.18 22.15 -10.02
C LYS A 309 5.70 21.83 -9.84
N LEU A 310 4.81 22.73 -10.25
CA LEU A 310 3.36 22.52 -10.13
C LEU A 310 2.89 21.35 -11.00
N GLN A 311 3.38 21.25 -12.23
CA GLN A 311 3.07 20.12 -13.13
C GLN A 311 3.51 18.79 -12.52
N ALA A 312 4.74 18.72 -12.00
CA ALA A 312 5.27 17.52 -11.36
C ALA A 312 4.47 17.12 -10.10
N GLN A 313 4.06 18.11 -9.29
CA GLN A 313 3.21 17.87 -8.12
C GLN A 313 1.83 17.33 -8.51
N THR A 314 1.18 17.93 -9.52
CA THR A 314 -0.12 17.48 -10.02
C THR A 314 -0.06 16.04 -10.53
N VAL A 315 1.00 15.67 -11.26
CA VAL A 315 1.19 14.29 -11.74
C VAL A 315 1.34 13.31 -10.56
N VAL A 316 2.10 13.66 -9.52
CA VAL A 316 2.24 12.81 -8.32
C VAL A 316 0.89 12.58 -7.63
N VAL A 317 0.08 13.62 -7.50
CA VAL A 317 -1.26 13.53 -6.90
C VAL A 317 -2.19 12.68 -7.77
N LEU A 318 -2.19 12.88 -9.09
CA LEU A 318 -2.98 12.09 -10.03
C LEU A 318 -2.64 10.60 -9.97
N VAL A 319 -1.34 10.26 -9.99
CA VAL A 319 -0.88 8.87 -9.86
C VAL A 319 -1.35 8.26 -8.54
N SER A 320 -1.28 9.02 -7.45
CA SER A 320 -1.74 8.55 -6.13
C SER A 320 -3.25 8.33 -6.11
N ALA A 321 -4.04 9.26 -6.68
CA ALA A 321 -5.49 9.16 -6.77
C ALA A 321 -5.94 7.94 -7.58
N ILE A 322 -5.27 7.65 -8.70
CA ILE A 322 -5.55 6.46 -9.52
C ILE A 322 -5.28 5.18 -8.72
N ILE A 323 -4.18 5.11 -7.98
CA ILE A 323 -3.85 3.95 -7.14
C ILE A 323 -4.92 3.73 -6.07
N TYR A 324 -5.36 4.79 -5.39
CA TYR A 324 -6.40 4.68 -4.35
C TYR A 324 -7.76 4.27 -4.91
N GLU A 325 -8.19 4.88 -6.03
CA GLU A 325 -9.43 4.52 -6.71
C GLU A 325 -9.39 3.05 -7.16
N TYR A 326 -8.28 2.62 -7.78
CA TYR A 326 -8.13 1.22 -8.21
C TYR A 326 -8.19 0.23 -7.04
N LEU A 327 -7.59 0.57 -5.89
CA LEU A 327 -7.61 -0.29 -4.69
C LEU A 327 -9.01 -0.50 -4.10
N ILE A 328 -9.89 0.50 -4.18
CA ILE A 328 -11.21 0.42 -3.55
C ILE A 328 -12.31 0.04 -4.55
N SER A 329 -12.29 0.64 -5.74
CA SER A 329 -13.36 0.49 -6.73
C SER A 329 -13.37 -0.89 -7.39
N VAL A 330 -12.20 -1.52 -7.62
CA VAL A 330 -12.14 -2.85 -8.26
C VAL A 330 -12.64 -3.97 -7.34
N PRO A 331 -12.22 -4.08 -6.06
CA PRO A 331 -12.75 -5.11 -5.14
C PRO A 331 -14.26 -4.99 -4.92
N LEU A 332 -14.77 -3.76 -4.84
CA LEU A 332 -16.19 -3.49 -4.62
C LEU A 332 -17.01 -3.52 -5.92
N ARG A 333 -16.35 -3.45 -7.09
CA ARG A 333 -16.95 -3.36 -8.43
C ARG A 333 -17.82 -2.12 -8.64
N MET A 334 -17.49 -1.04 -7.94
CA MET A 334 -18.22 0.23 -7.98
C MET A 334 -17.29 1.33 -8.51
N PHE A 335 -17.55 1.86 -9.70
CA PHE A 335 -16.71 2.88 -10.36
C PHE A 335 -17.33 4.29 -10.28
N GLN A 336 -17.49 4.79 -9.05
CA GLN A 336 -18.10 6.10 -8.80
C GLN A 336 -17.10 7.27 -8.81
N PHE A 337 -15.79 7.02 -8.78
CA PHE A 337 -14.72 8.03 -8.77
C PHE A 337 -14.76 9.04 -7.61
N TRP A 338 -15.44 8.74 -6.50
CA TRP A 338 -15.52 9.66 -5.37
C TRP A 338 -14.16 9.82 -4.69
N ILE A 339 -13.39 8.74 -4.51
CA ILE A 339 -12.05 8.83 -3.90
C ILE A 339 -11.11 9.64 -4.79
N PHE A 340 -11.14 9.37 -6.10
CA PHE A 340 -10.36 10.12 -7.08
C PHE A 340 -10.61 11.63 -6.98
N ILE A 341 -11.88 12.05 -6.98
CA ILE A 341 -12.27 13.46 -6.88
C ILE A 341 -11.85 14.04 -5.52
N THR A 342 -12.09 13.33 -4.42
CA THR A 342 -11.72 13.80 -3.08
C THR A 342 -10.23 14.05 -2.93
N VAL A 343 -9.38 13.14 -3.42
CA VAL A 343 -7.92 13.31 -3.35
C VAL A 343 -7.46 14.50 -4.20
N LEU A 344 -8.05 14.71 -5.38
CA LEU A 344 -7.73 15.86 -6.22
C LEU A 344 -8.17 17.19 -5.61
N VAL A 345 -9.35 17.23 -5.00
CA VAL A 345 -9.91 18.44 -4.38
C VAL A 345 -9.23 18.78 -3.05
N GLN A 346 -8.73 17.77 -2.32
CA GLN A 346 -8.01 17.98 -1.07
C GLN A 346 -6.79 18.89 -1.25
N VAL A 347 -5.98 18.68 -2.30
CA VAL A 347 -4.72 19.42 -2.47
C VAL A 347 -4.95 20.94 -2.62
N PRO A 348 -5.83 21.44 -3.52
CA PRO A 348 -6.19 22.85 -3.58
C PRO A 348 -6.87 23.38 -2.31
N LEU A 349 -7.76 22.59 -1.68
CA LEU A 349 -8.45 23.01 -0.45
C LEU A 349 -7.46 23.32 0.66
N PHE A 350 -6.50 22.44 0.87
CA PHE A 350 -5.48 22.63 1.91
C PHE A 350 -4.50 23.76 1.57
N TRP A 351 -4.16 23.96 0.31
CA TRP A 351 -3.36 25.12 -0.10
C TRP A 351 -4.08 26.44 0.22
N LEU A 352 -5.40 26.49 -0.02
CA LEU A 352 -6.24 27.63 0.35
C LEU A 352 -6.29 27.81 1.87
N VAL A 353 -6.48 26.72 2.61
CA VAL A 353 -6.48 26.73 4.09
C VAL A 353 -5.15 27.22 4.64
N GLU A 354 -4.01 26.78 4.11
CA GLU A 354 -2.68 27.25 4.55
C GLU A 354 -2.50 28.75 4.30
N LYS A 355 -3.09 29.28 3.21
CA LYS A 355 -3.05 30.71 2.89
C LYS A 355 -3.96 31.56 3.80
N ILE A 356 -5.10 31.01 4.23
CA ILE A 356 -6.10 31.71 5.04
C ILE A 356 -5.83 31.56 6.54
N CYS A 357 -5.47 30.35 6.97
CA CYS A 357 -5.28 29.97 8.37
C CYS A 357 -3.79 29.74 8.65
N GLY A 358 -3.22 30.50 9.57
CA GLY A 358 -1.84 30.29 10.03
C GLY A 358 -1.75 29.37 11.25
N GLY A 359 -0.67 28.59 11.34
CA GLY A 359 -0.27 27.88 12.56
C GLY A 359 -1.15 26.69 12.93
N ASN A 360 -1.46 26.55 14.23
CA ASN A 360 -2.15 25.38 14.81
C ASN A 360 -3.55 25.10 14.21
N TYR A 361 -4.19 26.11 13.62
CA TYR A 361 -5.50 25.94 12.95
C TYR A 361 -5.41 25.01 11.75
N VAL A 362 -4.27 24.98 11.05
CA VAL A 362 -4.04 24.04 9.94
C VAL A 362 -4.05 22.60 10.45
N ASN A 363 -3.46 22.36 11.62
CA ASN A 363 -3.48 21.04 12.27
C ASN A 363 -4.92 20.64 12.66
N CYS A 364 -5.72 21.55 13.23
CA CYS A 364 -7.12 21.28 13.52
C CYS A 364 -7.92 20.90 12.26
N ILE A 365 -7.71 21.61 11.15
CA ILE A 365 -8.37 21.32 9.86
C ILE A 365 -7.89 19.99 9.27
N LEU A 366 -6.61 19.66 9.47
CA LEU A 366 -6.05 18.38 9.08
C LEU A 366 -6.72 17.21 9.82
N TRP A 367 -6.91 17.32 11.13
CA TRP A 367 -7.67 16.35 11.92
C TRP A 367 -9.13 16.29 11.48
N ALA A 368 -9.77 17.43 11.23
CA ALA A 368 -11.14 17.47 10.72
C ALA A 368 -11.27 16.75 9.36
N ASN A 369 -10.32 16.93 8.45
CA ASN A 369 -10.25 16.19 7.18
C ASN A 369 -9.93 14.71 7.39
N GLY A 370 -9.18 14.34 8.43
CA GLY A 370 -8.98 12.94 8.82
C GLY A 370 -10.28 12.25 9.24
N VAL A 371 -11.24 13.02 9.76
CA VAL A 371 -12.56 12.52 10.19
C VAL A 371 -13.58 12.55 9.05
N LEU A 372 -13.63 13.64 8.28
CA LEU A 372 -14.66 13.90 7.26
C LEU A 372 -14.20 13.73 5.80
N GLY A 373 -12.91 13.54 5.56
CA GLY A 373 -12.32 13.49 4.23
C GLY A 373 -12.32 12.08 3.62
N THR A 374 -11.21 11.70 3.00
CA THR A 374 -11.05 10.43 2.26
C THR A 374 -11.45 9.18 3.06
N PRO A 375 -11.12 9.04 4.35
CA PRO A 375 -11.55 7.90 5.16
C PRO A 375 -13.07 7.69 5.18
N LEU A 376 -13.84 8.78 5.20
CA LEU A 376 -15.29 8.73 5.21
C LEU A 376 -15.83 8.31 3.85
N VAL A 377 -15.22 8.81 2.76
CA VAL A 377 -15.61 8.42 1.39
C VAL A 377 -15.40 6.93 1.18
N VAL A 378 -14.27 6.36 1.63
CA VAL A 378 -14.04 4.90 1.58
C VAL A 378 -15.13 4.15 2.34
N PHE A 379 -15.55 4.66 3.50
CA PHE A 379 -16.65 4.07 4.25
C PHE A 379 -17.98 4.10 3.47
N LEU A 380 -18.29 5.19 2.76
CA LEU A 380 -19.50 5.28 1.92
C LEU A 380 -19.52 4.22 0.82
N TYR A 381 -18.38 3.94 0.17
CA TYR A 381 -18.27 2.83 -0.78
C TYR A 381 -18.61 1.47 -0.13
N PHE A 382 -18.09 1.20 1.07
CA PHE A 382 -18.41 -0.03 1.79
C PHE A 382 -19.88 -0.10 2.22
N HIS A 383 -20.48 1.04 2.58
CA HIS A 383 -21.88 1.14 2.94
C HIS A 383 -22.80 0.85 1.75
N ASP A 384 -22.58 1.50 0.61
CA ASP A 384 -23.36 1.25 -0.61
C ASP A 384 -23.21 -0.21 -1.08
N TYR A 385 -21.97 -0.73 -1.09
CA TYR A 385 -21.72 -2.13 -1.41
C TYR A 385 -22.52 -3.08 -0.49
N TYR A 386 -22.54 -2.81 0.81
CA TYR A 386 -23.28 -3.63 1.77
C TYR A 386 -24.80 -3.59 1.51
N ILE A 387 -25.35 -2.43 1.16
CA ILE A 387 -26.78 -2.29 0.86
C ILE A 387 -27.15 -3.04 -0.42
N GLU A 388 -26.37 -2.88 -1.51
CA GLU A 388 -26.62 -3.55 -2.78
C GLU A 388 -26.62 -5.09 -2.62
N GLN A 389 -25.69 -5.62 -1.82
CA GLN A 389 -25.63 -7.06 -1.52
C GLN A 389 -26.80 -7.54 -0.65
N THR A 390 -27.31 -6.69 0.24
CA THR A 390 -28.44 -7.04 1.12
C THR A 390 -29.77 -7.04 0.34
N GLN A 391 -29.92 -6.18 -0.66
CA GLN A 391 -31.11 -6.13 -1.52
C GLN A 391 -31.18 -7.28 -2.54
N SER A 392 -30.04 -7.84 -2.92
CA SER A 392 -29.94 -8.87 -3.98
C SER A 392 -30.12 -10.33 -3.50
N GLY A 393 -30.44 -10.57 -2.22
CA GLY A 393 -30.92 -11.87 -1.73
C GLY A 393 -30.56 -12.20 -0.27
N PRO A 394 -31.18 -13.23 0.33
CA PRO A 394 -31.16 -13.49 1.78
C PRO A 394 -29.82 -14.02 2.34
N CYS A 395 -28.78 -14.16 1.51
CA CYS A 395 -27.57 -14.91 1.85
C CYS A 395 -26.67 -14.21 2.90
N TRP A 396 -26.83 -12.90 3.10
CA TRP A 396 -25.95 -12.10 3.95
C TRP A 396 -26.53 -11.66 5.30
N ARG A 397 -27.68 -12.20 5.75
CA ARG A 397 -28.10 -12.05 7.16
C ARG A 397 -27.07 -12.60 8.18
N LEU A 398 -26.01 -13.25 7.70
CA LEU A 398 -24.96 -13.89 8.50
C LEU A 398 -23.65 -13.09 8.59
N PHE A 399 -23.54 -11.93 7.94
CA PHE A 399 -22.35 -11.09 8.02
C PHE A 399 -22.21 -10.29 9.32
N PHE A 400 -23.27 -10.26 10.12
CA PHE A 400 -23.36 -9.53 11.38
C PHE A 400 -24.17 -10.27 12.42
#